data_AF-A0A4Q5ZXI9-F1
#
_entry.id   AF-A0A4Q5ZXI9-F1
#
_cell.length_a   1.000
_cell.length_b   1.000
_cell.length_c   1.000
_cell.angle_alpha   90.00
_cell.angle_beta   90.00
_cell.angle_gamma   90.00
#
_symmetry.space_group_name_H-M   'P 1'
#
loop_
_entity.id
_entity.type
_entity.pdbx_description
1 polymer ?
#
loop_
_entity_poly.entity_id
_entity_poly.type
_entity_poly.pdbx_seq_one_letter_code
_entity_poly.pdbx_strand_id
1 'polypeptide(L)'
;MSFLRLPSLILISTLLLSSCMKKDDTPEYHGMIQNGLQQRVYLDFYASQSDYENNRNPVRSLTVEGNGTVAVPEEFEGGATYFLDWYSEDLYYSNWSRNINVIFKVPNITPDLDPVMILSGNQSPARKLCLKAGKSESVWHATNAYNWSWGNSYWNLLSDEEKYRRLRLKKNFTGIYYWKDAAGNIDSTNFNYSTFTSQTTGELQIQFPSGQSGYLHTNIVSGMPAQFDSLRTEGSIPQTNSYNYIFTKQP
;
A
#
# COMPACT_ATOMS: atom_id res chain seq x y z
N MET A 1 49.05 -1.03 87.71
CA MET A 1 49.32 -2.19 86.83
C MET A 1 47.98 -2.85 86.58
N SER A 2 47.44 -3.06 85.38
CA SER A 2 47.95 -3.01 84.02
C SER A 2 46.74 -3.23 83.09
N PHE A 3 46.69 -2.47 81.98
CA PHE A 3 46.04 -2.70 80.67
C PHE A 3 44.59 -3.28 80.57
N LEU A 4 43.61 -2.51 80.05
CA LEU A 4 43.23 -2.34 78.63
C LEU A 4 42.83 -3.64 77.90
N ARG A 5 41.54 -3.76 77.51
CA ARG A 5 41.05 -3.96 76.11
C ARG A 5 39.55 -4.38 76.06
N LEU A 6 38.68 -3.46 75.61
CA LEU A 6 37.61 -3.79 74.64
C LEU A 6 38.27 -4.07 73.26
N PRO A 7 37.62 -4.64 72.21
CA PRO A 7 36.18 -4.86 71.97
C PRO A 7 35.85 -6.24 71.31
N SER A 8 34.58 -6.52 70.99
CA SER A 8 34.18 -7.19 69.73
C SER A 8 32.66 -7.12 69.54
N LEU A 9 32.24 -6.07 68.84
CA LEU A 9 30.98 -6.00 68.09
C LEU A 9 30.95 -7.16 67.08
N ILE A 10 29.99 -8.08 67.19
CA ILE A 10 29.62 -8.94 66.06
C ILE A 10 28.48 -8.21 65.33
N LEU A 11 28.88 -7.35 64.40
CA LEU A 11 28.00 -6.74 63.42
C LEU A 11 27.67 -7.82 62.38
N ILE A 12 26.48 -8.44 62.47
CA ILE A 12 25.96 -9.34 61.44
C ILE A 12 25.60 -8.47 60.22
N SER A 13 26.62 -8.21 59.41
CA SER A 13 26.54 -7.70 58.05
C SER A 13 25.86 -8.78 57.20
N THR A 14 24.53 -8.79 57.19
CA THR A 14 23.74 -9.47 56.16
C THR A 14 23.99 -8.72 54.85
N LEU A 15 24.99 -9.20 54.11
CA LEU A 15 25.24 -8.85 52.73
C LEU A 15 23.99 -9.20 51.91
N LEU A 16 23.16 -8.17 51.67
CA LEU A 16 22.21 -8.13 50.58
C LEU A 16 23.02 -8.17 49.28
N LEU A 17 23.40 -9.37 48.84
CA LEU A 17 23.73 -9.62 47.44
C LEU A 17 22.42 -9.58 46.67
N SER A 18 21.88 -8.37 46.49
CA SER A 18 21.01 -8.09 45.35
C SER A 18 21.87 -8.28 44.12
N SER A 19 21.85 -9.50 43.59
CA SER A 19 22.12 -9.75 42.19
C SER A 19 21.22 -8.82 41.38
N CYS A 20 21.75 -7.65 41.01
CA CYS A 20 21.32 -7.01 39.78
C CYS A 20 21.65 -8.03 38.68
N MET A 21 20.69 -8.89 38.35
CA MET A 21 20.63 -9.46 37.03
C MET A 21 20.56 -8.25 36.10
N LYS A 22 21.70 -7.89 35.52
CA LYS A 22 21.72 -7.08 34.31
C LYS A 22 20.78 -7.84 33.37
N LYS A 23 19.63 -7.25 33.04
CA LYS A 23 18.87 -7.74 31.90
C LYS A 23 19.88 -7.79 30.77
N ASP A 24 20.13 -8.98 30.24
CA ASP A 24 20.90 -9.08 29.02
C ASP A 24 20.16 -8.19 28.02
N ASP A 25 20.82 -7.11 27.60
CA ASP A 25 20.43 -6.30 26.45
C ASP A 25 20.69 -7.13 25.17
N THR A 26 20.22 -8.38 25.15
CA THR A 26 20.05 -9.12 23.89
C THR A 26 18.99 -8.35 23.13
N PRO A 27 19.31 -7.79 21.95
CA PRO A 27 18.31 -7.16 21.10
C PRO A 27 17.16 -8.14 20.94
N GLU A 28 15.92 -7.71 21.22
CA GLU A 28 14.75 -8.50 20.89
C GLU A 28 14.73 -8.65 19.37
N TYR A 29 15.18 -9.81 18.90
CA TYR A 29 15.29 -10.08 17.49
C TYR A 29 13.93 -10.50 16.94
N HIS A 30 13.20 -9.56 16.35
CA HIS A 30 11.83 -9.78 15.88
C HIS A 30 11.73 -10.54 14.54
N GLY A 31 12.85 -10.96 13.95
CA GLY A 31 12.93 -11.75 12.72
C GLY A 31 13.65 -11.04 11.58
N MET A 32 13.48 -11.56 10.36
CA MET A 32 14.11 -11.02 9.14
C MET A 32 13.07 -10.65 8.08
N ILE A 33 13.41 -9.64 7.28
CA ILE A 33 12.72 -9.30 6.03
C ILE A 33 13.68 -9.64 4.89
N GLN A 34 13.28 -10.55 4.02
CA GLN A 34 14.03 -10.97 2.84
C GLN A 34 13.34 -10.44 1.58
N ASN A 35 14.09 -9.77 0.71
CA ASN A 35 13.64 -9.40 -0.62
C ASN A 35 13.91 -10.55 -1.59
N GLY A 36 12.87 -11.27 -2.01
CA GLY A 36 12.98 -12.36 -2.99
C GLY A 36 13.07 -11.90 -4.45
N LEU A 37 13.03 -10.59 -4.70
CA LEU A 37 13.13 -10.03 -6.05
C LEU A 37 14.58 -9.67 -6.36
N GLN A 38 14.95 -9.65 -7.65
CA GLN A 38 16.28 -9.22 -8.10
C GLN A 38 16.50 -7.70 -8.03
N GLN A 39 15.46 -6.94 -7.71
CA GLN A 39 15.50 -5.48 -7.69
C GLN A 39 15.22 -4.93 -6.30
N ARG A 40 15.68 -3.71 -6.04
CA ARG A 40 15.44 -2.98 -4.81
C ARG A 40 13.95 -2.77 -4.55
N VAL A 41 13.56 -2.90 -3.29
CA VAL A 41 12.22 -2.55 -2.80
C VAL A 41 12.29 -1.56 -1.64
N TYR A 42 11.27 -0.72 -1.56
CA TYR A 42 11.03 0.24 -0.49
C TYR A 42 9.86 -0.27 0.36
N LEU A 43 9.98 -0.15 1.68
CA LEU A 43 8.96 -0.54 2.64
C LEU A 43 8.64 0.64 3.54
N ASP A 44 7.36 0.95 3.73
CA ASP A 44 6.88 1.88 4.74
C ASP A 44 5.95 1.15 5.71
N PHE A 45 6.25 1.25 7.00
CA PHE A 45 5.46 0.66 8.07
C PHE A 45 4.67 1.75 8.79
N TYR A 46 3.42 1.45 9.16
CA TYR A 46 2.51 2.38 9.83
C TYR A 46 1.91 1.71 11.05
N ALA A 47 1.77 2.46 12.16
CA ALA A 47 1.14 1.96 13.38
C ALA A 47 -0.39 1.84 13.25
N SER A 48 -1.01 2.57 12.32
CA SER A 48 -2.46 2.60 12.16
C SER A 48 -2.89 2.46 10.70
N GLN A 49 -4.09 1.93 10.50
CA GLN A 49 -4.70 1.85 9.19
C GLN A 49 -4.88 3.25 8.59
N SER A 50 -5.34 4.21 9.39
CA SER A 50 -5.53 5.59 8.93
C SER A 50 -4.24 6.22 8.41
N ASP A 51 -3.12 6.02 9.10
CA ASP A 51 -1.81 6.51 8.66
C ASP A 51 -1.37 5.86 7.35
N TYR A 52 -1.56 4.54 7.22
CA TYR A 52 -1.34 3.82 5.97
C TYR A 52 -2.19 4.38 4.82
N GLU A 53 -3.51 4.48 5.02
CA GLU A 53 -4.46 4.89 3.98
C GLU A 53 -4.20 6.32 3.50
N ASN A 54 -3.74 7.20 4.39
CA ASN A 54 -3.43 8.59 4.08
C ASN A 54 -1.96 8.84 3.73
N ASN A 55 -1.12 7.80 3.78
CA ASN A 55 0.32 7.87 3.55
C ASN A 55 1.01 8.90 4.46
N ARG A 56 0.74 8.83 5.77
CA ARG A 56 1.23 9.76 6.79
C ARG A 56 1.95 9.00 7.90
N ASN A 57 2.89 9.65 8.56
CA ASN A 57 3.53 9.16 9.80
C ASN A 57 4.00 7.69 9.72
N PRO A 58 4.81 7.30 8.73
CA PRO A 58 5.43 5.98 8.77
C PRO A 58 6.25 5.87 10.06
N VAL A 59 6.06 4.79 10.81
CA VAL A 59 6.88 4.51 12.00
C VAL A 59 8.30 4.17 11.61
N ARG A 60 8.46 3.54 10.44
CA ARG A 60 9.75 3.18 9.87
C ARG A 60 9.64 3.03 8.37
N SER A 61 10.70 3.44 7.67
CA SER A 61 10.89 3.14 6.26
C SER A 61 12.20 2.37 6.07
N LEU A 62 12.16 1.34 5.24
CA LEU A 62 13.32 0.48 4.93
C LEU A 62 13.53 0.40 3.43
N THR A 63 14.79 0.19 3.04
CA THR A 63 15.17 -0.18 1.68
C THR A 63 15.86 -1.53 1.74
N VAL A 64 15.41 -2.47 0.93
CA VAL A 64 16.02 -3.81 0.84
C VAL A 64 16.48 -4.01 -0.60
N GLU A 65 17.78 -4.18 -0.78
CA GLU A 65 18.37 -4.46 -2.09
C GLU A 65 17.86 -5.79 -2.67
N GLY A 66 18.01 -5.98 -3.98
CA GLY A 66 17.62 -7.23 -4.65
C GLY A 66 18.30 -8.45 -4.03
N ASN A 67 17.54 -9.51 -3.75
CA ASN A 67 17.98 -10.72 -3.03
C ASN A 67 18.57 -10.46 -1.64
N GLY A 68 18.39 -9.25 -1.08
CA GLY A 68 18.93 -8.85 0.21
C GLY A 68 18.04 -9.25 1.38
N THR A 69 18.60 -9.16 2.58
CA THR A 69 17.89 -9.40 3.83
C THR A 69 18.21 -8.29 4.82
N VAL A 70 17.23 -7.85 5.60
CA VAL A 70 17.39 -6.90 6.70
C VAL A 70 16.71 -7.44 7.95
N ALA A 71 17.26 -7.13 9.13
CA ALA A 71 16.60 -7.41 10.39
C ALA A 71 15.30 -6.61 10.53
N VAL A 72 14.30 -7.19 11.18
CA VAL A 72 13.14 -6.43 11.64
C VAL A 72 13.64 -5.38 12.64
N PRO A 73 13.28 -4.09 12.47
CA PRO A 73 13.75 -3.02 13.33
C PRO A 73 13.37 -3.25 14.81
N GLU A 74 14.31 -2.97 15.73
CA GLU A 74 14.14 -3.18 17.18
C GLU A 74 13.03 -2.30 17.77
N GLU A 75 12.64 -1.20 17.11
CA GLU A 75 11.52 -0.36 17.55
C GLU A 75 10.14 -1.03 17.37
N PHE A 76 10.05 -2.18 16.70
CA PHE A 76 8.79 -2.87 16.52
C PHE A 76 8.47 -3.76 17.71
N GLU A 77 7.44 -3.36 18.46
CA GLU A 77 6.94 -4.17 19.57
C GLU A 77 6.51 -5.58 19.13
N GLY A 78 7.05 -6.61 19.81
CA GLY A 78 6.66 -8.00 19.60
C GLY A 78 5.14 -8.20 19.75
N GLY A 79 4.52 -8.87 18.78
CA GLY A 79 3.07 -9.13 18.77
C GLY A 79 2.20 -7.95 18.33
N ALA A 80 2.77 -6.75 18.15
CA ALA A 80 2.03 -5.63 17.60
C ALA A 80 1.71 -5.83 16.11
N THR A 81 0.66 -5.15 15.66
CA THR A 81 0.24 -5.15 14.26
C THR A 81 0.58 -3.82 13.61
N TYR A 82 1.28 -3.89 12.49
CA TYR A 82 1.61 -2.74 11.65
C TYR A 82 0.99 -2.91 10.26
N PHE A 83 0.82 -1.80 9.57
CA PHE A 83 0.40 -1.78 8.18
C PHE A 83 1.64 -1.56 7.32
N LEU A 84 1.84 -2.41 6.30
CA LEU A 84 3.02 -2.36 5.44
C LEU A 84 2.62 -1.89 4.04
N ASP A 85 3.35 -0.92 3.50
CA ASP A 85 3.34 -0.58 2.09
C ASP A 85 4.69 -0.93 1.50
N TRP A 86 4.78 -1.89 0.57
CA TRP A 86 6.04 -2.17 -0.10
C TRP A 86 5.92 -2.09 -1.60
N TYR A 87 6.96 -1.57 -2.25
CA TYR A 87 6.98 -1.39 -3.69
C TYR A 87 8.41 -1.30 -4.25
N SER A 88 8.58 -1.73 -5.50
CA SER A 88 9.77 -1.43 -6.30
C SER A 88 9.74 -0.01 -6.86
N GLU A 89 10.89 0.49 -7.29
CA GLU A 89 11.03 1.84 -7.86
C GLU A 89 10.12 2.07 -9.07
N ASP A 90 9.98 1.05 -9.92
CA ASP A 90 9.14 1.08 -11.12
C ASP A 90 7.64 0.85 -10.83
N LEU A 91 7.29 0.60 -9.57
CA LEU A 91 5.94 0.32 -9.05
C LEU A 91 5.26 -0.91 -9.65
N TYR A 92 6.01 -1.77 -10.34
CA TYR A 92 5.49 -3.01 -10.91
C TYR A 92 5.52 -4.18 -9.92
N TYR A 93 6.28 -4.11 -8.85
CA TYR A 93 6.24 -5.09 -7.77
C TYR A 93 5.80 -4.37 -6.51
N SER A 94 4.76 -4.88 -5.86
CA SER A 94 4.22 -4.33 -4.62
C SER A 94 3.29 -5.32 -3.93
N ASN A 95 2.86 -5.01 -2.70
CA ASN A 95 1.76 -5.74 -2.05
C ASN A 95 0.35 -5.33 -2.52
N TRP A 96 0.24 -4.54 -3.58
CA TRP A 96 -1.06 -4.19 -4.17
C TRP A 96 -1.59 -5.33 -5.06
N SER A 97 -2.36 -6.23 -4.48
CA SER A 97 -3.09 -7.28 -5.21
C SER A 97 -4.43 -7.62 -4.55
N ARG A 98 -5.30 -8.32 -5.30
CA ARG A 98 -6.70 -8.62 -4.96
C ARG A 98 -6.96 -9.20 -3.56
N ASN A 99 -5.95 -9.81 -2.92
CA ASN A 99 -6.14 -10.66 -1.75
C ASN A 99 -5.12 -10.43 -0.62
N ILE A 100 -4.31 -9.36 -0.65
CA ILE A 100 -3.32 -9.14 0.40
C ILE A 100 -3.92 -8.26 1.50
N ASN A 101 -4.12 -8.87 2.68
CA ASN A 101 -4.18 -8.14 3.93
C ASN A 101 -2.90 -7.30 4.02
N VAL A 102 -3.03 -5.97 4.02
CA VAL A 102 -1.94 -4.98 4.18
C VAL A 102 -1.31 -5.04 5.60
N ILE A 103 -1.49 -6.16 6.28
CA ILE A 103 -1.24 -6.33 7.69
C ILE A 103 0.10 -7.05 7.83
N PHE A 104 1.09 -6.33 8.33
CA PHE A 104 2.31 -6.90 8.87
C PHE A 104 2.08 -7.18 10.35
N LYS A 105 1.96 -8.45 10.74
CA LYS A 105 1.98 -8.81 12.15
C LYS A 105 3.42 -9.08 12.55
N VAL A 106 3.94 -8.32 13.52
CA VAL A 106 5.21 -8.69 14.14
C VAL A 106 4.96 -10.02 14.86
N PRO A 107 5.69 -11.08 14.49
CA PRO A 107 5.52 -12.36 15.14
C PRO A 107 5.80 -12.22 16.64
N ASN A 108 5.02 -12.93 17.47
CA ASN A 108 5.48 -13.21 18.82
C ASN A 108 6.68 -14.14 18.69
N ILE A 109 7.84 -13.70 19.17
CA ILE A 109 9.03 -14.56 19.20
C ILE A 109 8.76 -15.65 20.24
N THR A 110 8.43 -16.85 19.78
CA THR A 110 8.73 -18.07 20.53
C THR A 110 10.16 -18.48 20.18
N PRO A 111 11.02 -18.84 21.16
CA PRO A 111 12.47 -19.04 20.97
C PRO A 111 12.93 -19.99 19.85
N ASP A 112 12.02 -20.76 19.24
CA ASP A 112 12.33 -21.83 18.29
C ASP A 112 12.09 -21.49 16.81
N LEU A 113 11.65 -20.27 16.48
CA LEU A 113 11.40 -19.87 15.09
C LEU A 113 11.90 -18.45 14.84
N ASP A 114 12.89 -18.31 13.95
CA ASP A 114 13.23 -17.03 13.32
C ASP A 114 12.23 -16.77 12.18
N PRO A 115 11.22 -15.90 12.36
CA PRO A 115 10.25 -15.66 11.30
C PRO A 115 10.92 -14.83 10.19
N VAL A 116 10.89 -15.36 8.97
CA VAL A 116 11.35 -14.64 7.78
C VAL A 116 10.12 -14.18 6.99
N MET A 117 9.94 -12.87 6.86
CA MET A 117 9.03 -12.30 5.88
C MET A 117 9.72 -12.27 4.52
N ILE A 118 9.22 -13.07 3.57
CA ILE A 118 9.71 -13.08 2.19
C ILE A 118 8.85 -12.14 1.35
N LEU A 119 9.43 -11.03 0.90
CA LEU A 119 8.84 -10.15 -0.10
C LEU A 119 8.94 -10.84 -1.45
N SER A 120 7.79 -11.31 -1.92
CA SER A 120 7.65 -11.96 -3.22
C SER A 120 6.36 -11.42 -3.86
N GLY A 121 6.31 -11.38 -5.18
CA GLY A 121 5.13 -10.90 -5.86
C GLY A 121 5.23 -11.10 -7.36
N ASN A 122 4.07 -11.26 -7.99
CA ASN A 122 3.96 -11.19 -9.43
C ASN A 122 4.02 -9.73 -9.85
N GLN A 123 4.62 -9.49 -11.02
CA GLN A 123 4.61 -8.19 -11.63
C GLN A 123 3.15 -7.73 -11.87
N SER A 124 2.83 -6.54 -11.38
CA SER A 124 1.50 -5.95 -11.37
C SER A 124 1.60 -4.44 -11.53
N PRO A 125 0.96 -3.86 -12.56
CA PRO A 125 0.91 -2.41 -12.67
C PRO A 125 -0.12 -1.77 -11.73
N ALA A 126 -0.84 -2.54 -10.90
CA ALA A 126 -1.95 -2.06 -10.08
C ALA A 126 -1.60 -0.82 -9.27
N ARG A 127 -0.46 -0.85 -8.56
CA ARG A 127 0.04 0.28 -7.78
C ARG A 127 0.41 1.44 -8.69
N LYS A 128 1.19 1.19 -9.75
CA LYS A 128 1.60 2.22 -10.72
C LYS A 128 0.42 2.97 -11.33
N LEU A 129 -0.64 2.24 -11.66
CA LEU A 129 -1.90 2.81 -12.13
C LEU A 129 -2.52 3.64 -11.00
N CYS A 130 -2.89 3.01 -9.88
CA CYS A 130 -3.72 3.66 -8.88
C CYS A 130 -3.03 4.76 -8.08
N LEU A 131 -1.71 4.71 -7.90
CA LEU A 131 -0.96 5.62 -7.05
C LEU A 131 0.32 6.09 -7.73
N LYS A 132 0.87 7.22 -7.28
CA LYS A 132 2.28 7.55 -7.49
C LYS A 132 3.04 7.19 -6.22
N ALA A 133 4.36 6.99 -6.32
CA ALA A 133 5.19 6.73 -5.15
C ALA A 133 4.95 7.82 -4.07
N GLY A 134 4.71 7.39 -2.83
CA GLY A 134 4.46 8.29 -1.69
C GLY A 134 3.15 9.10 -1.75
N LYS A 135 2.18 8.71 -2.57
CA LYS A 135 0.84 9.34 -2.61
C LYS A 135 -0.22 8.38 -2.07
N SER A 136 -1.23 8.94 -1.42
CA SER A 136 -2.42 8.23 -0.94
C SER A 136 -3.57 8.24 -1.94
N GLU A 137 -3.48 9.02 -3.02
CA GLU A 137 -4.50 9.05 -4.06
C GLU A 137 -3.94 9.43 -5.44
N SER A 138 -4.71 9.14 -6.48
CA SER A 138 -4.52 9.68 -7.84
C SER A 138 -5.84 10.23 -8.39
N VAL A 139 -5.73 11.19 -9.30
CA VAL A 139 -6.86 11.81 -9.99
C VAL A 139 -6.71 11.59 -11.49
N TRP A 140 -7.83 11.23 -12.11
CA TRP A 140 -7.92 10.87 -13.52
C TRP A 140 -9.07 11.63 -14.17
N HIS A 141 -8.86 12.09 -15.39
CA HIS A 141 -9.86 12.83 -16.16
C HIS A 141 -10.18 12.09 -17.44
N ALA A 142 -11.45 12.07 -17.84
CA ALA A 142 -11.79 11.59 -19.17
C ALA A 142 -11.17 12.51 -20.22
N THR A 143 -10.55 11.90 -21.22
CA THR A 143 -9.91 12.55 -22.36
C THR A 143 -10.47 12.07 -23.69
N ASN A 144 -11.28 11.01 -23.66
CA ASN A 144 -11.96 10.48 -24.84
C ASN A 144 -13.22 9.70 -24.41
N ALA A 145 -14.12 9.46 -25.37
CA ALA A 145 -15.27 8.58 -25.24
C ALA A 145 -15.44 7.81 -26.55
N TYR A 146 -15.69 6.51 -26.52
CA TYR A 146 -15.85 5.69 -27.71
C TYR A 146 -17.03 4.71 -27.59
N ASN A 147 -17.61 4.36 -28.73
CA ASN A 147 -18.57 3.26 -28.78
C ASN A 147 -17.82 1.95 -29.01
N TRP A 148 -18.01 0.96 -28.14
CA TRP A 148 -17.34 -0.33 -28.24
C TRP A 148 -17.61 -1.03 -29.58
N SER A 149 -18.83 -0.98 -30.07
CA SER A 149 -19.27 -1.70 -31.28
C SER A 149 -18.60 -1.19 -32.56
N TRP A 150 -18.14 0.07 -32.58
CA TRP A 150 -17.65 0.70 -33.81
C TRP A 150 -16.24 1.30 -33.68
N GLY A 151 -15.65 1.32 -32.48
CA GLY A 151 -14.28 1.83 -32.26
C GLY A 151 -14.09 3.33 -32.48
N ASN A 152 -15.12 4.05 -32.93
CA ASN A 152 -15.06 5.48 -33.20
C ASN A 152 -15.13 6.30 -31.91
N SER A 153 -14.34 7.37 -31.86
CA SER A 153 -14.44 8.40 -30.82
C SER A 153 -15.71 9.23 -31.03
N TYR A 154 -16.45 9.42 -29.94
CA TYR A 154 -17.59 10.33 -29.83
C TYR A 154 -17.23 11.61 -29.10
N TRP A 155 -15.97 11.79 -28.70
CA TRP A 155 -15.56 12.87 -27.81
C TRP A 155 -15.97 14.26 -28.31
N ASN A 156 -15.81 14.51 -29.61
CA ASN A 156 -16.15 15.80 -30.21
C ASN A 156 -17.68 16.05 -30.33
N LEU A 157 -18.50 15.01 -30.14
CA LEU A 157 -19.96 15.09 -30.17
C LEU A 157 -20.56 15.29 -28.78
N LEU A 158 -19.76 15.13 -27.72
CA LEU A 158 -20.21 15.32 -26.34
C LEU A 158 -20.24 16.79 -25.95
N SER A 159 -21.25 17.16 -25.16
CA SER A 159 -21.30 18.42 -24.43
C SER A 159 -20.15 18.55 -23.42
N ASP A 160 -19.91 19.75 -22.91
CA ASP A 160 -18.88 19.99 -21.90
C ASP A 160 -19.23 19.29 -20.57
N GLU A 161 -20.52 19.18 -20.27
CA GLU A 161 -21.05 18.43 -19.14
C GLU A 161 -20.76 16.94 -19.28
N GLU A 162 -20.99 16.36 -20.46
CA GLU A 162 -20.69 14.94 -20.75
C GLU A 162 -19.19 14.65 -20.75
N LYS A 163 -18.36 15.57 -21.24
CA LYS A 163 -16.89 15.45 -21.20
C LYS A 163 -16.35 15.51 -19.77
N TYR A 164 -17.02 16.22 -18.87
CA TYR A 164 -16.58 16.30 -17.47
C TYR A 164 -16.85 14.98 -16.75
N ARG A 165 -15.86 14.08 -16.77
CA ARG A 165 -15.80 12.87 -15.95
C ARG A 165 -14.45 12.80 -15.25
N ARG A 166 -14.47 12.55 -13.94
CA ARG A 166 -13.24 12.46 -13.13
C ARG A 166 -13.32 11.28 -12.17
N LEU A 167 -12.21 10.57 -12.02
CA LEU A 167 -12.04 9.55 -10.99
C LEU A 167 -10.97 10.02 -9.99
N ARG A 168 -11.21 9.81 -8.71
CA ARG A 168 -10.20 9.85 -7.65
C ARG A 168 -10.08 8.46 -7.07
N LEU A 169 -8.91 7.85 -7.14
CA LEU A 169 -8.63 6.52 -6.58
C LEU A 169 -7.73 6.66 -5.35
N LYS A 170 -8.08 6.02 -4.25
CA LYS A 170 -7.35 6.12 -2.96
C LYS A 170 -6.65 4.83 -2.59
N LYS A 171 -5.58 4.97 -1.81
CA LYS A 171 -4.72 3.89 -1.32
C LYS A 171 -5.47 2.79 -0.56
N ASN A 172 -6.62 3.12 0.02
CA ASN A 172 -7.48 2.20 0.74
C ASN A 172 -8.53 1.47 -0.13
N PHE A 173 -8.32 1.44 -1.45
CA PHE A 173 -9.22 0.78 -2.41
C PHE A 173 -10.64 1.38 -2.46
N THR A 174 -10.78 2.64 -2.04
CA THR A 174 -11.99 3.44 -2.27
C THR A 174 -11.74 4.49 -3.34
N GLY A 175 -12.79 4.88 -4.05
CA GLY A 175 -12.72 5.91 -5.06
C GLY A 175 -13.94 6.81 -5.08
N ILE A 176 -13.81 7.93 -5.78
CA ILE A 176 -14.88 8.90 -6.01
C ILE A 176 -14.97 9.15 -7.50
N TYR A 177 -16.16 8.98 -8.06
CA TYR A 177 -16.47 9.34 -9.43
C TYR A 177 -17.22 10.67 -9.44
N TYR A 178 -16.81 11.60 -10.29
CA TYR A 178 -17.43 12.91 -10.46
C TYR A 178 -17.95 13.07 -11.89
N TRP A 179 -19.11 13.70 -12.02
CA TRP A 179 -19.72 14.09 -13.30
C TRP A 179 -20.38 15.46 -13.18
N LYS A 180 -20.73 16.08 -14.31
CA LYS A 180 -21.62 17.25 -14.34
C LYS A 180 -23.04 16.83 -14.72
N ASP A 181 -24.04 17.39 -14.04
CA ASP A 181 -25.44 17.27 -14.43
C ASP A 181 -25.75 18.19 -15.64
N ALA A 182 -26.99 18.16 -16.13
CA ALA A 182 -27.43 18.99 -17.25
C ALA A 182 -27.46 20.50 -16.95
N ALA A 183 -27.41 20.89 -15.67
CA ALA A 183 -27.30 22.28 -15.22
C ALA A 183 -25.83 22.70 -15.00
N GLY A 184 -24.86 21.80 -15.21
CA GLY A 184 -23.44 22.04 -15.02
C GLY A 184 -22.94 21.87 -13.58
N ASN A 185 -23.80 21.44 -12.64
CA ASN A 185 -23.40 21.18 -11.26
C ASN A 185 -22.55 19.90 -11.18
N ILE A 186 -21.54 19.90 -10.30
CA ILE A 186 -20.69 18.72 -10.10
C ILE A 186 -21.34 17.81 -9.05
N ASP A 187 -21.69 16.61 -9.47
CA ASP A 187 -22.13 15.51 -8.61
C ASP A 187 -21.02 14.48 -8.41
N SER A 188 -21.19 13.61 -7.40
CA SER A 188 -20.25 12.52 -7.16
C SER A 188 -20.85 11.30 -6.49
N THR A 189 -20.18 10.16 -6.63
CA THR A 189 -20.50 8.93 -5.93
C THR A 189 -19.24 8.21 -5.47
N ASN A 190 -19.30 7.62 -4.27
CA ASN A 190 -18.21 6.81 -3.73
C ASN A 190 -18.32 5.38 -4.24
N PHE A 191 -17.19 4.70 -4.44
CA PHE A 191 -17.15 3.29 -4.80
C PHE A 191 -15.97 2.59 -4.15
N ASN A 192 -16.06 1.26 -4.03
CA ASN A 192 -14.92 0.42 -3.69
C ASN A 192 -14.38 -0.18 -4.98
N TYR A 193 -13.08 -0.42 -5.07
CA TYR A 193 -12.48 -1.08 -6.23
C TYR A 193 -11.52 -2.17 -5.79
N SER A 194 -11.17 -3.06 -6.72
CA SER A 194 -10.15 -4.08 -6.46
C SER A 194 -9.18 -4.12 -7.63
N THR A 195 -7.94 -4.47 -7.35
CA THR A 195 -6.94 -4.59 -8.41
C THR A 195 -6.81 -6.06 -8.78
N PHE A 196 -7.09 -6.41 -10.03
CA PHE A 196 -6.79 -7.75 -10.54
C PHE A 196 -5.43 -7.71 -11.26
N THR A 197 -4.77 -8.86 -11.32
CA THR A 197 -3.53 -9.00 -12.08
C THR A 197 -3.68 -10.26 -12.90
N SER A 198 -4.14 -10.13 -14.15
CA SER A 198 -3.87 -11.17 -15.13
C SER A 198 -2.35 -11.16 -15.35
N GLN A 199 -1.73 -12.35 -15.41
CA GLN A 199 -0.26 -12.49 -15.47
C GLN A 199 0.37 -11.89 -16.74
N THR A 200 -0.44 -11.38 -17.68
CA THR A 200 -0.01 -10.96 -19.01
C THR A 200 -0.44 -9.55 -19.43
N THR A 201 -1.54 -8.99 -18.89
CA THR A 201 -2.06 -7.68 -19.34
C THR A 201 -2.23 -6.64 -18.24
N GLY A 202 -2.18 -7.05 -16.96
CA GLY A 202 -2.26 -6.11 -15.83
C GLY A 202 -3.53 -5.25 -15.88
N GLU A 203 -4.68 -5.89 -15.70
CA GLU A 203 -6.00 -5.23 -15.77
C GLU A 203 -6.49 -4.75 -14.40
N LEU A 204 -6.78 -3.45 -14.28
CA LEU A 204 -7.49 -2.92 -13.12
C LEU A 204 -9.00 -3.19 -13.26
N GLN A 205 -9.71 -3.64 -12.22
CA GLN A 205 -11.16 -3.82 -12.29
C GLN A 205 -11.86 -2.94 -11.26
N ILE A 206 -12.54 -1.89 -11.72
CA ILE A 206 -13.33 -1.01 -10.85
C ILE A 206 -14.79 -1.42 -10.92
N GLN A 207 -15.28 -2.09 -9.87
CA GLN A 207 -16.69 -2.41 -9.74
C GLN A 207 -17.44 -1.23 -9.12
N PHE A 208 -18.46 -0.70 -9.81
CA PHE A 208 -19.26 0.40 -9.29
C PHE A 208 -20.43 -0.13 -8.42
N PRO A 209 -20.94 0.66 -7.45
CA PRO A 209 -21.91 0.19 -6.46
C PRO A 209 -23.31 -0.16 -7.00
N SER A 210 -23.66 0.22 -8.23
CA SER A 210 -25.03 0.08 -8.79
C SER A 210 -25.35 -1.31 -9.36
N GLY A 211 -24.57 -2.35 -9.05
CA GLY A 211 -24.66 -3.64 -9.75
C GLY A 211 -24.22 -3.58 -11.21
N GLN A 212 -23.70 -2.42 -11.64
CA GLN A 212 -23.06 -2.24 -12.92
C GLN A 212 -21.59 -2.60 -12.76
N SER A 213 -21.24 -3.78 -13.28
CA SER A 213 -19.84 -4.16 -13.42
C SER A 213 -19.21 -3.27 -14.48
N GLY A 214 -18.42 -2.30 -14.00
CA GLY A 214 -17.44 -1.59 -14.78
C GLY A 214 -16.21 -2.47 -14.98
N TYR A 215 -15.70 -2.64 -16.21
CA TYR A 215 -14.32 -3.10 -16.37
C TYR A 215 -13.42 -1.91 -16.63
N LEU A 216 -12.25 -1.88 -16.01
CA LEU A 216 -11.27 -0.82 -16.23
C LEU A 216 -10.08 -1.33 -17.02
N HIS A 217 -10.23 -1.53 -18.34
CA HIS A 217 -9.12 -2.05 -19.12
C HIS A 217 -7.96 -1.05 -19.21
N THR A 218 -6.81 -1.47 -18.70
CA THR A 218 -5.54 -0.75 -18.80
C THR A 218 -4.60 -1.59 -19.65
N ASN A 219 -4.31 -1.15 -20.87
CA ASN A 219 -3.25 -1.76 -21.67
C ASN A 219 -1.92 -1.12 -21.29
N ILE A 220 -1.24 -1.67 -20.27
CA ILE A 220 0.17 -1.37 -20.08
C ILE A 220 0.95 -2.33 -20.95
N VAL A 221 1.18 -1.91 -22.20
CA VAL A 221 2.03 -2.67 -23.12
C VAL A 221 3.47 -2.55 -22.62
N SER A 222 3.99 -3.63 -22.04
CA SER A 222 5.41 -3.76 -21.71
C SER A 222 6.25 -3.48 -22.98
N GLY A 223 7.14 -2.49 -22.90
CA GLY A 223 8.05 -2.13 -24.00
C GLY A 223 7.69 -0.89 -24.82
N MET A 224 6.56 -0.22 -24.56
CA MET A 224 6.32 1.14 -25.10
C MET A 224 6.81 2.23 -24.13
N PRO A 225 7.37 3.35 -24.63
CA PRO A 225 7.67 4.51 -23.80
C PRO A 225 6.41 4.93 -23.03
N ALA A 226 6.57 5.34 -21.78
CA ALA A 226 5.54 5.67 -20.80
C ALA A 226 4.62 6.86 -21.20
N GLN A 227 4.00 6.83 -22.38
CA GLN A 227 3.28 7.98 -22.93
C GLN A 227 1.77 7.91 -22.77
N PHE A 228 1.15 6.77 -22.45
CA PHE A 228 -0.30 6.74 -22.20
C PHE A 228 -0.68 5.73 -21.11
N ASP A 229 -0.64 6.17 -19.85
CA ASP A 229 -1.50 5.58 -18.81
C ASP A 229 -2.95 5.95 -19.17
N SER A 230 -3.62 5.06 -19.89
CA SER A 230 -5.03 5.22 -20.25
C SER A 230 -5.88 4.16 -19.53
N LEU A 231 -6.95 4.61 -18.87
CA LEU A 231 -7.95 3.72 -18.30
C LEU A 231 -9.17 3.71 -19.20
N ARG A 232 -9.73 2.54 -19.49
CA ARG A 232 -11.00 2.43 -20.23
C ARG A 232 -12.08 1.96 -19.28
N THR A 233 -13.15 2.72 -19.06
CA THR A 233 -14.31 2.20 -18.31
C THR A 233 -15.30 1.54 -19.26
N GLU A 234 -15.64 0.28 -19.01
CA GLU A 234 -16.70 -0.46 -19.68
C GLU A 234 -17.91 -0.59 -18.76
N GLY A 235 -18.93 0.27 -18.91
CA GLY A 235 -20.13 0.20 -18.07
C GLY A 235 -21.14 1.29 -18.40
N SER A 236 -22.43 0.95 -18.33
CA SER A 236 -23.55 1.86 -18.57
C SER A 236 -23.76 2.81 -17.39
N ILE A 237 -23.04 3.93 -17.32
CA ILE A 237 -23.37 4.99 -16.35
C ILE A 237 -24.85 5.39 -16.57
N PRO A 238 -25.67 5.57 -15.51
CA PRO A 238 -27.09 5.86 -15.69
C PRO A 238 -27.31 7.08 -16.58
N GLN A 239 -28.08 6.89 -17.65
CA GLN A 239 -28.85 7.89 -18.42
C GLN A 239 -28.33 8.48 -19.75
N THR A 240 -27.18 8.10 -20.32
CA THR A 240 -26.84 8.57 -21.67
C THR A 240 -26.18 7.46 -22.46
N ASN A 241 -26.50 7.37 -23.76
CA ASN A 241 -25.89 6.54 -24.80
C ASN A 241 -24.59 5.81 -24.36
N SER A 242 -24.55 4.48 -24.49
CA SER A 242 -23.49 3.60 -23.97
C SER A 242 -22.10 3.88 -24.58
N TYR A 243 -21.45 4.96 -24.17
CA TYR A 243 -20.06 5.28 -24.50
C TYR A 243 -19.14 4.85 -23.36
N ASN A 244 -17.96 4.34 -23.73
CA ASN A 244 -16.88 4.04 -22.80
C ASN A 244 -15.92 5.22 -22.75
N TYR A 245 -15.64 5.72 -21.55
CA TYR A 245 -14.70 6.82 -21.36
C TYR A 245 -13.26 6.30 -21.27
N ILE A 246 -12.33 7.04 -21.87
CA ILE A 246 -10.88 6.88 -21.67
C ILE A 246 -10.44 7.93 -20.67
N PHE A 247 -9.80 7.53 -19.59
CA PHE A 247 -9.26 8.42 -18.58
C PHE A 247 -7.73 8.49 -18.67
N THR A 248 -7.18 9.67 -18.41
CA THR A 248 -5.73 9.91 -18.31
C THR A 248 -5.39 10.43 -16.93
N LYS A 249 -4.30 9.90 -16.35
CA LYS A 249 -3.82 10.27 -15.01
C LYS A 249 -3.26 11.68 -15.07
N GLN A 250 -3.58 12.50 -14.07
CA GLN A 250 -2.94 13.81 -13.97
C GLN A 250 -1.46 13.64 -13.55
N PRO A 251 -0.56 14.50 -14.06
CA PRO A 251 0.83 14.58 -13.63
C PRO A 251 0.97 14.93 -12.13
#